data_AF-A0A1M7D2I6-F1
#
_entry.id   AF-A0A1M7D2I6-F1
#
_cell.length_a   1.000
_cell.length_b   1.000
_cell.length_c   1.000
_cell.angle_alpha   90.00
_cell.angle_beta   90.00
_cell.angle_gamma   90.00
#
_symmetry.space_group_name_H-M   'P 1'
#
loop_
_entity.id
_entity.type
_entity.pdbx_description
1 polymer ?
#
loop_
_entity_poly.entity_id
_entity_poly.type
_entity_poly.pdbx_seq_one_letter_code
_entity_poly.pdbx_strand_id
1 'polypeptide(L)'
;MKQYFIALTILFFFSGCHSQETEVFRLFDKELNNTILTAKIENKKSLEITSINDQTKEKTQFIVPLESTTKENIYFFKQDKFNGAKTKGLAVLEFIENENALSMYTDTVFVNKEQVENFISKPLNLEKTMGFYLVKNIQIEQANKMPSIKNISAEDVKTLKNRNNERIKKLKLLPEKLDYTMQFKIFMKQQMWLNMQCLLLGYKFPLSNEEHEWLVDILNK
;
A
#
# COMPACT_ATOMS: atom_id res chain seq x y z
N MET A 1 47.72 42.88 -32.46
CA MET A 1 46.39 43.32 -31.98
C MET A 1 45.42 42.16 -32.17
N LYS A 2 45.06 41.47 -31.09
CA LYS A 2 43.68 41.35 -30.54
C LYS A 2 42.66 40.95 -31.63
N GLN A 3 42.06 39.76 -31.63
CA GLN A 3 41.16 39.27 -30.58
C GLN A 3 41.13 37.72 -30.52
N TYR A 4 41.49 37.16 -29.37
CA TYR A 4 40.95 35.90 -28.86
C TYR A 4 39.78 36.26 -27.90
N PHE A 5 38.91 35.29 -27.60
CA PHE A 5 37.70 35.36 -26.75
C PHE A 5 36.53 36.05 -27.46
N ILE A 6 35.44 35.36 -27.82
CA ILE A 6 34.44 34.84 -26.88
C ILE A 6 33.96 33.46 -27.33
N ALA A 7 34.51 32.42 -26.72
CA ALA A 7 33.78 31.20 -26.41
C ALA A 7 33.49 31.28 -24.92
N LEU A 8 32.28 31.70 -24.52
CA LEU A 8 31.83 31.59 -23.14
C LEU A 8 30.31 31.74 -23.05
N THR A 9 29.68 30.73 -22.43
CA THR A 9 28.43 30.83 -21.66
C THR A 9 27.09 30.88 -22.42
N ILE A 10 26.76 29.78 -23.11
CA ILE A 10 25.39 29.23 -23.05
C ILE A 10 25.53 27.75 -22.65
N LEU A 11 25.91 27.53 -21.39
CA LEU A 11 26.16 26.19 -20.84
C LEU A 11 25.76 26.14 -19.35
N PHE A 12 24.67 26.82 -18.98
CA PHE A 12 24.05 26.73 -17.65
C PHE A 12 22.55 27.02 -17.79
N PHE A 13 21.72 26.29 -17.03
CA PHE A 13 20.25 26.30 -16.95
C PHE A 13 19.45 25.20 -17.67
N PHE A 14 20.08 24.05 -17.93
CA PHE A 14 19.35 22.77 -17.84
C PHE A 14 19.97 21.89 -16.75
N SER A 15 20.21 22.48 -15.58
CA SER A 15 20.25 21.69 -14.34
C SER A 15 18.83 21.17 -14.16
N GLY A 16 18.62 19.92 -14.58
CA GLY A 16 17.32 19.28 -14.52
C GLY A 16 16.70 19.47 -13.15
N CYS A 17 15.60 20.21 -13.12
CA CYS A 17 14.57 20.01 -12.12
C CYS A 17 14.01 18.61 -12.40
N HIS A 18 14.77 17.56 -12.04
CA HIS A 18 14.19 16.26 -11.78
C HIS A 18 13.24 16.53 -10.63
N SER A 19 11.96 16.79 -10.95
CA SER A 19 10.92 16.77 -9.94
C SER A 19 11.09 15.44 -9.24
N GLN A 20 11.53 15.46 -7.99
CA GLN A 20 11.63 14.26 -7.18
C GLN A 20 10.21 13.67 -7.16
N GLU A 21 10.05 12.50 -7.77
CA GLU A 21 8.74 11.88 -7.89
C GLU A 21 8.33 11.45 -6.49
N THR A 22 7.47 12.26 -5.89
CA THR A 22 6.85 11.96 -4.60
C THR A 22 5.56 11.23 -4.87
N GLU A 23 5.53 9.95 -4.50
CA GLU A 23 4.34 9.12 -4.59
C GLU A 23 3.59 9.16 -3.26
N VAL A 24 2.27 9.34 -3.29
CA VAL A 24 1.47 9.42 -2.05
C VAL A 24 0.45 8.32 -2.02
N PHE A 25 0.50 7.46 -1.01
CA PHE A 25 -0.42 6.35 -0.79
C PHE A 25 -1.29 6.62 0.43
N ARG A 26 -2.57 6.24 0.37
CA ARG A 26 -3.53 6.48 1.46
C ARG A 26 -4.36 5.25 1.82
N LEU A 27 -4.67 5.12 3.11
CA LEU A 27 -5.71 4.25 3.66
C LEU A 27 -6.79 5.16 4.25
N PHE A 28 -8.04 4.86 3.92
CA PHE A 28 -9.21 5.59 4.39
C PHE A 28 -9.95 4.82 5.48
N ASP A 29 -10.73 5.53 6.29
CA ASP A 29 -11.65 4.89 7.23
C ASP A 29 -12.81 4.21 6.51
N LYS A 30 -13.52 3.33 7.23
CA LYS A 30 -14.59 2.49 6.67
C LYS A 30 -15.77 3.29 6.08
N GLU A 31 -15.87 4.58 6.40
CA GLU A 31 -16.97 5.46 5.98
C GLU A 31 -16.52 6.47 4.90
N LEU A 32 -15.24 6.44 4.51
CA LEU A 32 -14.62 7.45 3.66
C LEU A 32 -14.73 8.88 4.21
N ASN A 33 -14.79 9.03 5.54
CA ASN A 33 -14.79 10.33 6.19
C ASN A 33 -13.37 10.88 6.40
N ASN A 34 -12.39 10.00 6.61
CA ASN A 34 -11.02 10.39 6.96
C ASN A 34 -9.96 9.54 6.26
N THR A 35 -8.75 10.11 6.17
CA THR A 35 -7.54 9.34 5.86
C THR A 35 -6.91 8.86 7.17
N ILE A 36 -6.88 7.55 7.40
CA ILE A 36 -6.28 6.93 8.59
C ILE A 36 -4.76 6.93 8.48
N LEU A 37 -4.23 6.62 7.29
CA LEU A 37 -2.81 6.46 7.07
C LEU A 37 -2.43 7.11 5.74
N THR A 38 -1.36 7.89 5.73
CA THR A 38 -0.70 8.39 4.53
C THR A 38 0.74 7.94 4.54
N ALA A 39 1.20 7.34 3.44
CA ALA A 39 2.59 7.05 3.18
C ALA A 39 3.05 7.89 1.99
N LYS A 40 4.02 8.79 2.17
CA LYS A 40 4.68 9.49 1.06
C LYS A 40 6.05 8.86 0.82
N ILE A 41 6.33 8.52 -0.42
CA ILE A 41 7.59 7.88 -0.81
C ILE A 41 8.31 8.80 -1.79
N GLU A 42 9.54 9.15 -1.47
CA GLU A 42 10.37 10.01 -2.31
C GLU A 42 11.46 9.16 -2.97
N ASN A 43 11.36 9.01 -4.29
CA ASN A 43 12.32 8.26 -5.12
C ASN A 43 12.69 6.86 -4.55
N LYS A 44 11.75 6.20 -3.88
CA LYS A 44 11.95 4.91 -3.19
C LYS A 44 13.13 4.89 -2.20
N LYS A 45 13.51 6.05 -1.64
CA LYS A 45 14.63 6.23 -0.69
C LYS A 45 14.20 6.67 0.70
N SER A 46 13.10 7.42 0.79
CA SER A 46 12.54 7.85 2.07
C SER A 46 11.05 7.54 2.11
N LEU A 47 10.56 7.28 3.33
CA LEU A 47 9.16 7.06 3.62
C LEU A 47 8.75 8.01 4.74
N GLU A 48 7.77 8.87 4.46
CA GLU A 48 7.06 9.65 5.46
C GLU A 48 5.73 8.95 5.75
N ILE A 49 5.54 8.50 6.99
CA ILE A 49 4.28 7.94 7.45
C ILE A 49 3.56 8.97 8.32
N THR A 50 2.30 9.24 8.00
CA THR A 50 1.36 9.96 8.86
C THR A 50 0.20 9.05 9.20
N SER A 51 -0.04 8.77 10.48
CA SER A 51 -1.18 8.00 10.97
C SER A 51 -2.04 8.86 11.90
N ILE A 52 -3.36 8.76 11.76
CA ILE A 52 -4.33 9.37 12.66
C ILE A 52 -5.02 8.25 13.43
N ASN A 53 -5.00 8.32 14.76
CA ASN A 53 -5.79 7.41 15.58
C ASN A 53 -7.26 7.83 15.52
N ASP A 54 -8.14 6.95 15.03
CA ASP A 54 -9.55 7.30 14.83
C ASP A 54 -10.31 7.61 16.13
N GLN A 55 -9.89 7.02 17.26
CA GLN A 55 -10.52 7.19 18.57
C GLN A 55 -10.02 8.45 19.28
N THR A 56 -8.71 8.69 19.30
CA THR A 56 -8.10 9.81 20.03
C THR A 56 -7.88 11.05 19.18
N LYS A 57 -7.99 10.92 17.85
CA LYS A 57 -7.61 11.92 16.85
C LYS A 57 -6.14 12.35 16.93
N GLU A 58 -5.31 11.61 17.67
CA GLU A 58 -3.88 11.87 17.76
C GLU A 58 -3.21 11.58 16.42
N LYS A 59 -2.40 12.53 15.96
CA LYS A 59 -1.61 12.42 14.73
C LYS A 59 -0.19 12.02 15.10
N THR A 60 0.27 10.89 14.57
CA THR A 60 1.69 10.50 14.58
C THR A 60 2.28 10.71 13.19
N GLN A 61 3.47 11.30 13.12
CA GLN A 61 4.20 11.49 11.87
C GLN A 61 5.68 11.15 12.09
N PHE A 62 6.27 10.41 11.17
CA PHE A 62 7.70 10.10 11.18
C PHE A 62 8.24 9.90 9.76
N ILE A 63 9.53 10.17 9.60
CA ILE A 63 10.25 10.02 8.34
C ILE A 63 11.39 9.04 8.59
N VAL A 64 11.50 8.05 7.73
CA VAL A 64 12.48 6.97 7.84
C VAL A 64 13.11 6.69 6.48
N PRO A 65 14.38 6.26 6.43
CA PRO A 65 14.97 5.75 5.20
C PRO A 65 14.28 4.45 4.78
N LEU A 66 14.09 4.28 3.47
CA LEU A 66 13.73 3.02 2.85
C LEU A 66 14.99 2.32 2.37
N GLU A 67 15.09 1.03 2.68
CA GLU A 67 16.17 0.18 2.23
C GLU A 67 15.62 -0.93 1.33
N SER A 68 16.33 -1.23 0.25
CA SER A 68 15.94 -2.29 -0.67
C SER A 68 16.26 -3.68 -0.12
N THR A 69 15.43 -4.64 -0.51
CA THR A 69 15.66 -6.07 -0.28
C THR A 69 16.21 -6.76 -1.54
N THR A 70 16.45 -8.07 -1.46
CA THR A 70 16.79 -8.90 -2.63
C THR A 70 15.64 -9.08 -3.62
N LYS A 71 14.40 -8.85 -3.19
CA LYS A 71 13.22 -8.92 -4.07
C LYS A 71 12.88 -7.55 -4.61
N GLU A 72 12.65 -7.48 -5.92
CA GLU A 72 12.14 -6.27 -6.56
C GLU A 72 10.83 -5.82 -5.90
N ASN A 73 10.64 -4.50 -5.82
CA ASN A 73 9.43 -3.87 -5.25
C ASN A 73 9.20 -4.11 -3.75
N ILE A 74 10.10 -4.80 -3.06
CA ILE A 74 10.05 -5.00 -1.61
C ILE A 74 11.17 -4.22 -0.92
N TYR A 75 10.77 -3.43 0.06
CA TYR A 75 11.63 -2.56 0.85
C TYR A 75 11.40 -2.83 2.34
N PHE A 76 12.32 -2.37 3.17
CA PHE A 76 12.13 -2.32 4.60
C PHE A 76 12.54 -0.97 5.17
N PHE A 77 12.04 -0.67 6.36
CA PHE A 77 12.39 0.54 7.08
C PHE A 77 12.43 0.24 8.57
N LYS A 78 13.19 1.06 9.30
CA LYS A 78 13.20 1.01 10.76
C LYS A 78 11.90 1.59 11.30
N GLN A 79 11.13 0.74 11.97
CA GLN A 79 9.98 1.15 12.73
C GLN A 79 10.44 1.33 14.18
N ASP A 80 10.34 2.55 14.70
CA ASP A 80 10.59 2.87 16.12
C ASP A 80 9.29 3.12 16.88
N LYS A 81 8.21 3.48 16.16
CA LYS A 81 6.85 3.68 16.65
C LYS A 81 5.83 3.38 15.57
N PHE A 82 4.69 2.80 15.93
CA PHE A 82 3.51 2.69 15.05
C PHE A 82 2.23 2.81 15.87
N ASN A 83 1.31 3.69 15.48
CA ASN A 83 0.07 3.98 16.22
C ASN A 83 0.30 4.23 17.73
N GLY A 84 1.33 4.99 18.08
CA GLY A 84 1.65 5.32 19.49
C GLY A 84 2.39 4.22 20.28
N ALA A 85 2.44 2.97 19.78
CA ALA A 85 3.20 1.90 20.42
C ALA A 85 4.68 1.92 20.01
N LYS A 86 5.60 1.72 20.97
CA LYS A 86 7.02 1.51 20.68
C LYS A 86 7.22 0.10 20.10
N THR A 87 7.13 -0.03 18.78
CA THR A 87 7.59 -1.21 18.05
C THR A 87 9.01 -0.91 17.60
N LYS A 88 10.02 -1.54 18.21
CA LYS A 88 11.40 -1.42 17.75
C LYS A 88 11.71 -2.59 16.83
N GLY A 89 11.93 -2.32 15.55
CA GLY A 89 12.39 -3.32 14.60
C GLY A 89 12.33 -2.81 13.17
N LEU A 90 12.43 -3.74 12.22
CA LEU A 90 12.24 -3.45 10.80
C LEU A 90 10.84 -3.91 10.40
N ALA A 91 10.17 -3.08 9.62
CA ALA A 91 8.90 -3.38 8.96
C ALA A 91 9.12 -3.52 7.46
N VAL A 92 8.26 -4.28 6.79
CA VAL A 92 8.34 -4.56 5.36
C VAL A 92 7.26 -3.82 4.61
N LEU A 93 7.61 -3.34 3.42
CA LEU A 93 6.74 -2.63 2.50
C LEU A 93 6.90 -3.23 1.11
N GLU A 94 5.80 -3.41 0.40
CA GLU A 94 5.77 -3.97 -0.95
C GLU A 94 4.91 -3.10 -1.86
N PHE A 95 5.46 -2.69 -3.00
CA PHE A 95 4.67 -2.08 -4.08
C PHE A 95 3.98 -3.18 -4.87
N ILE A 96 2.67 -3.03 -5.06
CA ILE A 96 1.80 -4.01 -5.73
C ILE A 96 0.94 -3.33 -6.79
N GLU A 97 0.27 -4.13 -7.64
CA GLU A 97 -0.65 -3.65 -8.67
C GLU A 97 0.01 -2.63 -9.62
N ASN A 98 1.19 -2.99 -10.14
CA ASN A 98 2.03 -2.10 -10.98
C ASN A 98 2.31 -0.76 -10.28
N GLU A 99 2.64 -0.82 -8.99
CA GLU A 99 2.98 0.32 -8.14
C GLU A 99 1.82 1.30 -7.87
N ASN A 100 0.58 0.92 -8.19
CA ASN A 100 -0.61 1.72 -7.85
C ASN A 100 -1.10 1.50 -6.42
N ALA A 101 -0.54 0.53 -5.72
CA ALA A 101 -0.84 0.29 -4.32
C ALA A 101 0.39 -0.18 -3.52
N LEU A 102 0.26 -0.07 -2.21
CA LEU A 102 1.29 -0.37 -1.24
C LEU A 102 0.74 -1.34 -0.20
N SER A 103 1.47 -2.42 0.06
CA SER A 103 1.24 -3.30 1.20
C SER A 103 2.28 -2.99 2.28
N MET A 104 1.85 -2.63 3.48
CA MET A 104 2.72 -2.37 4.62
C MET A 104 2.46 -3.42 5.70
N TYR A 105 3.43 -4.30 5.93
CA TYR A 105 3.34 -5.44 6.84
C TYR A 105 3.69 -5.01 8.27
N THR A 106 2.73 -5.13 9.20
CA THR A 106 2.81 -4.47 10.52
C THR A 106 2.78 -5.40 11.71
N ASP A 107 2.46 -6.69 11.53
CA ASP A 107 2.43 -7.68 12.61
C ASP A 107 3.72 -8.51 12.69
N THR A 108 4.77 -8.07 11.99
CA THR A 108 6.12 -8.64 12.04
C THR A 108 7.11 -7.59 12.51
N VAL A 109 7.97 -7.96 13.47
CA VAL A 109 9.05 -7.11 13.97
C VAL A 109 10.36 -7.85 13.76
N PHE A 110 11.16 -7.41 12.79
CA PHE A 110 12.46 -8.01 12.51
C PHE A 110 13.58 -7.24 13.22
N VAL A 111 14.58 -7.95 13.74
CA VAL A 111 15.69 -7.31 14.45
C VAL A 111 16.75 -6.76 13.49
N ASN A 112 16.92 -7.41 12.33
CA ASN A 112 17.95 -7.07 11.35
C ASN A 112 17.49 -7.42 9.92
N LYS A 113 18.28 -6.97 8.93
CA LYS A 113 18.03 -7.20 7.50
C LYS A 113 17.98 -8.68 7.14
N GLU A 114 18.84 -9.51 7.73
CA GLU A 114 18.88 -10.95 7.44
C GLU A 114 17.53 -11.64 7.75
N GLN A 115 16.88 -11.26 8.86
CA GLN A 115 15.55 -11.76 9.18
C GLN A 115 14.48 -11.30 8.19
N VAL A 116 14.58 -10.07 7.69
CA VAL A 116 13.70 -9.58 6.61
C VAL A 116 13.89 -10.41 5.34
N GLU A 117 15.13 -10.61 4.90
CA GLU A 117 15.44 -11.38 3.68
C GLU A 117 14.96 -12.83 3.80
N ASN A 118 15.21 -13.47 4.94
CA ASN A 118 14.74 -14.82 5.23
C ASN A 118 13.21 -14.90 5.24
N PHE A 119 12.54 -13.87 5.77
CA PHE A 119 11.08 -13.80 5.79
C PHE A 119 10.51 -13.66 4.37
N ILE A 120 10.99 -12.72 3.57
CA ILE A 120 10.46 -12.45 2.24
C ILE A 120 10.83 -13.56 1.24
N SER A 121 11.92 -14.30 1.46
CA SER A 121 12.32 -15.42 0.60
C SER A 121 11.25 -16.52 0.50
N LYS A 122 10.37 -16.63 1.51
CA LYS A 122 9.26 -17.58 1.56
C LYS A 122 7.95 -16.88 1.15
N PRO A 123 7.42 -17.08 -0.07
CA PRO A 123 6.27 -16.32 -0.56
C PRO A 123 5.03 -16.38 0.34
N LEU A 124 4.79 -17.53 0.99
CA LEU A 124 3.63 -17.71 1.89
C LEU A 124 3.68 -16.90 3.17
N ASN A 125 4.86 -16.38 3.55
CA ASN A 125 4.98 -15.56 4.74
C ASN A 125 4.21 -14.24 4.55
N LEU A 126 4.40 -13.58 3.42
CA LEU A 126 3.68 -12.36 3.09
C LEU A 126 2.17 -12.59 3.08
N GLU A 127 1.70 -13.76 2.63
CA GLU A 127 0.27 -14.09 2.61
C GLU A 127 -0.35 -14.32 3.98
N LYS A 128 0.44 -14.77 4.96
CA LYS A 128 0.00 -15.04 6.34
C LYS A 128 0.09 -13.82 7.26
N THR A 129 0.89 -12.84 6.86
CA THR A 129 1.18 -11.63 7.63
C THR A 129 0.12 -10.57 7.37
N MET A 130 -0.32 -9.90 8.44
CA MET A 130 -1.26 -8.80 8.34
C MET A 130 -0.54 -7.57 7.76
N GLY A 131 -1.22 -6.86 6.87
CA GLY A 131 -0.70 -5.63 6.31
C GLY A 131 -1.80 -4.64 5.98
N PHE A 132 -1.44 -3.37 6.01
CA PHE A 132 -2.31 -2.31 5.50
C PHE A 132 -2.11 -2.16 4.00
N TYR A 133 -3.22 -2.09 3.26
CA TYR A 133 -3.21 -1.75 1.84
C TYR A 133 -3.53 -0.28 1.65
N LEU A 134 -2.63 0.45 1.00
CA LEU A 134 -2.79 1.86 0.68
C LEU A 134 -2.84 2.05 -0.83
N VAL A 135 -3.65 2.99 -1.30
CA VAL A 135 -3.83 3.28 -2.74
C VAL A 135 -3.11 4.56 -3.15
N LYS A 136 -2.45 4.53 -4.32
CA LYS A 136 -1.64 5.64 -4.84
C LYS A 136 -2.53 6.78 -5.33
N ASN A 137 -2.14 8.00 -4.99
CA ASN A 137 -2.62 9.28 -5.51
C ASN A 137 -4.13 9.52 -5.48
N ILE A 138 -4.90 8.76 -4.69
CA ILE A 138 -6.32 9.03 -4.42
C ILE A 138 -6.42 9.93 -3.20
N GLN A 139 -7.14 11.05 -3.31
CA GLN A 139 -7.52 11.92 -2.19
C GLN A 139 -8.89 11.51 -1.62
N ILE A 140 -9.16 11.88 -0.37
CA ILE A 140 -10.42 11.52 0.31
C ILE A 140 -11.64 12.10 -0.41
N GLU A 141 -11.52 13.32 -0.95
CA GLU A 141 -12.57 14.00 -1.71
C GLU A 141 -12.86 13.31 -3.04
N GLN A 142 -11.83 12.70 -3.66
CA GLN A 142 -11.98 11.90 -4.87
C GLN A 142 -12.66 10.57 -4.54
N ALA A 143 -12.19 9.86 -3.51
CA ALA A 143 -12.80 8.62 -3.05
C ALA A 143 -14.29 8.80 -2.68
N ASN A 144 -14.64 9.91 -2.03
CA ASN A 144 -16.02 10.26 -1.68
C ASN A 144 -16.94 10.53 -2.87
N LYS A 145 -16.37 10.91 -4.02
CA LYS A 145 -17.13 11.16 -5.26
C LYS A 145 -17.19 9.94 -6.17
N MET A 146 -16.47 8.86 -5.87
CA MET A 146 -16.54 7.64 -6.64
C MET A 146 -17.96 7.04 -6.58
N PRO A 147 -18.43 6.41 -7.66
CA PRO A 147 -19.69 5.67 -7.65
C PRO A 147 -19.67 4.52 -6.63
N SER A 148 -20.85 4.11 -6.17
CA SER A 148 -21.02 2.88 -5.38
C SER A 148 -20.51 1.67 -6.17
N ILE A 149 -19.98 0.68 -5.48
CA ILE A 149 -19.56 -0.60 -6.06
C ILE A 149 -20.70 -1.33 -6.78
N LYS A 150 -21.98 -1.08 -6.42
CA LYS A 150 -23.13 -1.64 -7.13
C LYS A 150 -23.28 -1.13 -8.56
N ASN A 151 -22.63 -0.01 -8.91
CA ASN A 151 -22.64 0.57 -10.25
C ASN A 151 -21.40 0.18 -11.08
N ILE A 152 -20.66 -0.83 -10.65
CA ILE A 152 -19.48 -1.32 -11.37
C ILE A 152 -19.84 -1.85 -12.77
N SER A 153 -19.00 -1.49 -13.75
CA SER A 153 -19.17 -1.94 -15.12
C SER A 153 -18.93 -3.45 -15.26
N ALA A 154 -19.51 -4.08 -16.28
CA ALA A 154 -19.28 -5.51 -16.55
C ALA A 154 -17.79 -5.82 -16.84
N GLU A 155 -17.07 -4.87 -17.44
CA GLU A 155 -15.63 -4.99 -17.69
C GLU A 155 -14.83 -4.98 -16.39
N ASP A 156 -15.15 -4.06 -15.48
CA ASP A 156 -14.49 -3.97 -14.17
C ASP A 156 -14.84 -5.16 -13.28
N VAL A 157 -16.05 -5.72 -13.36
CA VAL A 157 -16.40 -7.00 -12.71
C VAL A 157 -15.49 -8.11 -13.21
N LYS A 158 -15.24 -8.20 -14.52
CA LYS A 158 -14.34 -9.21 -15.10
C LYS A 158 -12.90 -9.00 -14.60
N THR A 159 -12.44 -7.75 -14.55
CA THR A 159 -11.11 -7.41 -14.01
C THR A 159 -11.00 -7.83 -12.55
N LEU A 160 -11.99 -7.49 -11.72
CA LEU A 160 -11.98 -7.82 -10.30
C LEU A 160 -12.05 -9.33 -10.07
N LYS A 161 -12.86 -10.07 -10.84
CA LYS A 161 -12.89 -11.55 -10.83
C LYS A 161 -11.55 -12.17 -11.17
N ASN A 162 -10.87 -11.68 -12.20
CA ASN A 162 -9.56 -12.19 -12.59
C ASN A 162 -8.54 -11.99 -11.46
N ARG A 163 -8.49 -10.78 -10.88
CA ARG A 163 -7.64 -10.49 -9.72
C ARG A 163 -8.00 -11.37 -8.51
N ASN A 164 -9.30 -11.59 -8.28
CA ASN A 164 -9.81 -12.45 -7.22
C ASN A 164 -9.41 -13.92 -7.39
N ASN A 165 -9.43 -14.42 -8.62
CA ASN A 165 -9.02 -15.80 -8.93
C ASN A 165 -7.52 -16.00 -8.68
N GLU A 166 -6.67 -15.04 -9.06
CA GLU A 166 -5.24 -15.09 -8.76
C GLU A 166 -4.99 -15.07 -7.24
N ARG A 167 -5.71 -14.22 -6.51
CA ARG A 167 -5.70 -14.19 -5.04
C ARG A 167 -6.10 -15.54 -4.44
N ILE A 168 -7.20 -16.14 -4.90
CA ILE A 168 -7.66 -17.46 -4.42
C ILE A 168 -6.61 -18.55 -4.69
N LYS A 169 -5.96 -18.54 -5.86
CA LYS A 169 -4.86 -19.48 -6.16
C LYS A 169 -3.73 -19.39 -5.12
N LYS A 170 -3.34 -18.16 -4.73
CA LYS A 170 -2.33 -17.96 -3.68
C LYS A 170 -2.80 -18.47 -2.32
N LEU A 171 -4.05 -18.20 -1.94
CA LEU A 171 -4.62 -18.66 -0.67
C LEU A 171 -4.70 -20.18 -0.57
N LYS A 172 -4.91 -20.90 -1.68
CA LYS A 172 -4.90 -22.37 -1.71
C LYS A 172 -3.53 -22.99 -1.37
N LEU A 173 -2.45 -22.22 -1.40
CA LEU A 173 -1.12 -22.67 -1.00
C LEU A 173 -0.91 -22.62 0.52
N LEU A 174 -1.86 -22.05 1.26
CA LEU A 174 -1.82 -22.02 2.72
C LEU A 174 -2.19 -23.41 3.28
N PRO A 175 -1.66 -23.79 4.47
CA PRO A 175 -2.04 -25.04 5.13
C PRO A 175 -3.56 -25.18 5.29
N GLU A 176 -4.09 -26.38 5.09
CA GLU A 176 -5.53 -26.66 5.21
C GLU A 176 -6.09 -26.35 6.61
N LYS A 177 -5.26 -26.52 7.64
CA LYS A 177 -5.59 -26.22 9.03
C LYS A 177 -4.80 -25.01 9.51
N LEU A 178 -5.50 -23.89 9.61
CA LEU A 178 -4.99 -22.65 10.19
C LEU A 178 -5.62 -22.46 11.57
N ASP A 179 -4.85 -21.95 12.53
CA ASP A 179 -5.43 -21.50 13.81
C ASP A 179 -6.35 -20.28 13.61
N TYR A 180 -7.20 -20.02 14.60
CA TYR A 180 -8.16 -18.93 14.55
C TYR A 180 -7.52 -17.55 14.30
N THR A 181 -6.38 -17.28 14.94
CA THR A 181 -5.66 -16.01 14.78
C THR A 181 -5.21 -15.80 13.35
N MET A 182 -4.66 -16.85 12.73
CA MET A 182 -4.22 -16.83 11.34
C MET A 182 -5.40 -16.67 10.38
N GLN A 183 -6.50 -17.40 10.61
CA GLN A 183 -7.73 -17.26 9.83
C GLN A 183 -8.26 -15.82 9.88
N PHE A 184 -8.29 -15.23 11.08
CA PHE A 184 -8.73 -13.85 11.27
C PHE A 184 -7.83 -12.84 10.54
N LYS A 185 -6.50 -12.98 10.66
CA LYS A 185 -5.53 -12.12 9.93
C LYS A 185 -5.74 -12.20 8.43
N ILE A 186 -5.84 -13.41 7.88
CA ILE A 186 -6.06 -13.63 6.46
C ILE A 186 -7.38 -12.98 6.05
N PHE A 187 -8.47 -13.21 6.80
CA PHE A 187 -9.77 -12.59 6.53
C PHE A 187 -9.66 -11.06 6.47
N MET A 188 -9.07 -10.42 7.49
CA MET A 188 -8.90 -8.98 7.52
C MET A 188 -8.07 -8.46 6.34
N LYS A 189 -6.98 -9.15 6.01
CA LYS A 189 -6.14 -8.85 4.84
C LYS A 189 -6.94 -8.94 3.54
N GLN A 190 -7.79 -9.97 3.39
CA GLN A 190 -8.63 -10.11 2.19
C GLN A 190 -9.68 -9.00 2.08
N GLN A 191 -10.27 -8.58 3.20
CA GLN A 191 -11.21 -7.46 3.23
C GLN A 191 -10.54 -6.15 2.80
N MET A 192 -9.35 -5.88 3.33
CA MET A 192 -8.58 -4.70 2.94
C MET A 192 -8.16 -4.75 1.45
N TRP A 193 -7.77 -5.92 0.96
CA TRP A 193 -7.45 -6.11 -0.45
C TRP A 193 -8.67 -5.80 -1.34
N LEU A 194 -9.86 -6.30 -0.99
CA LEU A 194 -11.09 -5.99 -1.74
C LEU A 194 -11.37 -4.49 -1.79
N ASN A 195 -11.23 -3.81 -0.64
CA ASN A 195 -11.45 -2.37 -0.56
C ASN A 195 -10.46 -1.60 -1.45
N MET A 196 -9.19 -1.98 -1.40
CA MET A 196 -8.15 -1.42 -2.26
C MET A 196 -8.47 -1.62 -3.74
N GLN A 197 -8.90 -2.82 -4.15
CA GLN A 197 -9.23 -3.10 -5.55
C GLN A 197 -10.41 -2.26 -6.05
N CYS A 198 -11.43 -2.04 -5.22
CA CYS A 198 -12.56 -1.17 -5.58
C CYS A 198 -12.06 0.25 -5.89
N LEU A 199 -11.21 0.81 -5.02
CA LEU A 199 -10.65 2.14 -5.19
C LEU A 199 -9.75 2.24 -6.44
N LEU A 200 -8.94 1.21 -6.71
CA LEU A 200 -8.10 1.14 -7.92
C LEU A 200 -8.91 1.08 -9.21
N LEU A 201 -10.12 0.54 -9.17
CA LEU A 201 -11.07 0.53 -10.28
C LEU A 201 -11.93 1.80 -10.34
N GLY A 202 -11.78 2.74 -9.39
CA GLY A 202 -12.52 3.99 -9.36
C GLY A 202 -13.90 3.90 -8.72
N TYR A 203 -14.14 2.91 -7.86
CA TYR A 203 -15.39 2.73 -7.12
C TYR A 203 -15.15 2.87 -5.61
N LYS A 204 -16.17 3.33 -4.89
CA LYS A 204 -16.20 3.18 -3.43
C LYS A 204 -16.12 1.70 -3.08
N PHE A 205 -15.37 1.36 -2.04
CA PHE A 205 -15.50 0.04 -1.44
C PHE A 205 -16.87 -0.09 -0.74
N PRO A 206 -17.32 -1.32 -0.41
CA PRO A 206 -18.60 -1.51 0.25
C PRO A 206 -18.70 -0.73 1.57
N LEU A 207 -19.69 0.15 1.68
CA LEU A 207 -19.96 0.94 2.89
C LEU A 207 -21.12 0.35 3.72
N SER A 208 -21.80 -0.67 3.18
CA SER A 208 -22.91 -1.37 3.82
C SER A 208 -22.76 -2.89 3.68
N ASN A 209 -23.42 -3.64 4.57
CA ASN A 209 -23.43 -5.10 4.50
C ASN A 209 -24.04 -5.59 3.18
N GLU A 210 -25.08 -4.93 2.68
CA GLU A 210 -25.73 -5.28 1.41
C GLU A 210 -24.78 -5.11 0.21
N GLU A 211 -24.00 -4.02 0.17
CA GLU A 211 -22.97 -3.83 -0.85
C GLU A 211 -21.85 -4.88 -0.71
N HIS A 212 -21.52 -5.28 0.52
CA HIS A 212 -20.50 -6.30 0.76
C HIS A 212 -20.96 -7.68 0.29
N GLU A 213 -22.17 -8.10 0.65
CA GLU A 213 -22.79 -9.34 0.21
C GLU A 213 -22.92 -9.37 -1.31
N TRP A 214 -23.38 -8.28 -1.92
CA TRP A 214 -23.46 -8.14 -3.36
C TRP A 214 -22.08 -8.32 -4.03
N LEU A 215 -21.02 -7.70 -3.48
CA LEU A 215 -19.66 -7.84 -3.99
C LEU A 215 -19.16 -9.29 -3.89
N VAL A 216 -19.40 -9.95 -2.76
CA VAL A 216 -19.01 -11.34 -2.55
C VAL A 216 -19.75 -12.26 -3.55
N ASP A 217 -21.04 -12.03 -3.75
CA ASP A 217 -21.86 -12.80 -4.70
C ASP A 217 -21.35 -12.69 -6.13
N ILE A 218 -21.02 -11.48 -6.59
CA ILE A 218 -20.51 -11.33 -7.95
C ILE A 218 -19.14 -11.99 -8.10
N LEU A 219 -18.31 -12.04 -7.07
CA LEU A 219 -16.97 -12.64 -7.13
C LEU A 219 -16.97 -14.16 -7.08
N ASN A 220 -18.05 -14.77 -6.57
CA ASN A 220 -18.19 -16.22 -6.45
C ASN A 220 -19.00 -16.87 -7.59
N LYS A 221 -19.72 -16.08 -8.39
CA LYS A 221 -20.42 -16.52 -9.61
C LYS A 221 -19.49 -16.57 -10.81
#